data_AF-A0A6L5QTF3-F1
#
_entry.id   AF-A0A6L5QTF3-F1
#
_cell.length_a   1.000
_cell.length_b   1.000
_cell.length_c   1.000
_cell.angle_alpha   90.00
_cell.angle_beta   90.00
_cell.angle_gamma   90.00
#
_symmetry.space_group_name_H-M   'P 1'
#
loop_
_entity.id
_entity.type
_entity.pdbx_description
1 polymer ?
#
loop_
_entity_poly.entity_id
_entity_poly.type
_entity_poly.pdbx_seq_one_letter_code
_entity_poly.pdbx_strand_id
1 'polypeptide(L)'
;MPKSAKTVLTINSILMITLLVLAFQVYMNWQGEYFLAFLSAAMIGGLFLCQMVIMYRGQKLWNTLRGILYVLALLVALYFVVSLAALFSIIGFIKCFSALLLAFYLIGLRGYLNSKGFLGYFTGLESPTK
;
A
#
# COMPACT_ATOMS: atom_id res chain seq x y z
N MET A 1 10.00 5.93 17.71
CA MET A 1 9.62 5.80 16.28
C MET A 1 9.46 7.20 15.70
N PRO A 2 10.22 7.57 14.65
CA PRO A 2 10.20 8.92 14.09
C PRO A 2 8.81 9.24 13.52
N LYS A 3 8.46 10.54 13.51
CA LYS A 3 7.16 11.04 13.04
C LYS A 3 6.82 10.49 11.65
N SER A 4 7.84 10.42 10.79
CA SER A 4 7.84 9.83 9.45
C SER A 4 7.29 8.40 9.41
N ALA A 5 7.86 7.48 10.18
CA ALA A 5 7.46 6.09 10.20
C ALA A 5 6.07 5.89 10.82
N LYS A 6 5.71 6.69 11.84
CA LYS A 6 4.35 6.69 12.40
C LYS A 6 3.31 7.09 11.34
N THR A 7 3.57 8.15 10.57
CA THR A 7 2.67 8.60 9.50
C THR A 7 2.48 7.52 8.44
N VAL A 8 3.54 6.83 8.02
CA VAL A 8 3.43 5.71 7.06
C VAL A 8 2.56 4.58 7.63
N LEU A 9 2.77 4.18 8.88
CA LEU A 9 1.95 3.15 9.52
C LEU A 9 0.48 3.56 9.60
N THR A 10 0.18 4.82 9.96
CA THR A 10 -1.20 5.32 10.00
C THR A 10 -1.86 5.28 8.64
N ILE A 11 -1.17 5.74 7.58
CA ILE A 11 -1.71 5.72 6.23
C ILE A 11 -1.95 4.28 5.76
N ASN A 12 -0.98 3.37 5.97
CA ASN A 12 -1.15 1.96 5.64
C ASN A 12 -2.34 1.33 6.38
N SER A 13 -2.55 1.64 7.66
CA SER A 13 -3.71 1.16 8.42
C SER A 13 -5.04 1.65 7.83
N ILE A 14 -5.13 2.94 7.48
CA ILE A 14 -6.32 3.52 6.85
C ILE A 14 -6.58 2.85 5.49
N LEU A 15 -5.53 2.65 4.68
CA LEU A 15 -5.64 1.98 3.38
C LEU A 15 -6.08 0.53 3.51
N MET A 16 -5.56 -0.22 4.49
CA MET A 16 -5.98 -1.59 4.76
C MET A 16 -7.47 -1.65 5.13
N ILE A 17 -7.95 -0.76 5.99
CA ILE A 17 -9.38 -0.71 6.36
C ILE A 17 -10.23 -0.42 5.13
N THR A 18 -9.86 0.58 4.34
CA THR A 18 -10.59 0.94 3.12
C THR A 18 -10.62 -0.20 2.11
N LEU A 19 -9.49 -0.86 1.87
CA LEU A 19 -9.40 -2.02 0.98
C LEU A 19 -10.19 -3.21 1.51
N LEU A 20 -10.25 -3.41 2.83
CA LEU A 20 -11.03 -4.47 3.44
C LEU A 20 -12.54 -4.24 3.27
N VAL A 21 -13.00 -2.99 3.41
CA VAL A 21 -14.39 -2.61 3.12
C VAL A 21 -14.71 -2.84 1.65
N LEU A 22 -13.83 -2.44 0.73
CA LEU A 22 -14.02 -2.66 -0.70
C LEU A 22 -14.04 -4.15 -1.05
N ALA A 23 -13.11 -4.93 -0.50
CA ALA A 23 -13.06 -6.38 -0.69
C ALA A 23 -14.31 -7.05 -0.15
N PHE A 24 -14.83 -6.60 1.00
CA PHE A 24 -16.08 -7.10 1.56
C PHE A 24 -17.29 -6.76 0.69
N GLN A 25 -17.35 -5.56 0.12
CA GLN A 25 -18.41 -5.19 -0.84
C GLN A 25 -18.37 -6.04 -2.10
N VAL A 26 -17.18 -6.32 -2.65
CA VAL A 26 -17.02 -7.21 -3.81
C VAL A 26 -17.43 -8.64 -3.45
N TYR A 27 -17.07 -9.11 -2.25
CA TYR A 27 -17.48 -10.42 -1.74
C TYR A 27 -19.00 -10.54 -1.59
N MET A 28 -19.67 -9.55 -0.99
CA MET A 28 -21.13 -9.57 -0.78
C MET A 28 -21.93 -9.45 -2.09
N ASN A 29 -21.39 -8.79 -3.10
CA ASN A 29 -22.08 -8.59 -4.37
C ASN A 29 -21.95 -9.76 -5.37
N TRP A 30 -21.24 -10.86 -5.02
CA TRP A 30 -21.20 -12.22 -5.62
C TRP A 30 -21.39 -12.42 -7.15
N GLN A 31 -21.31 -11.38 -7.99
CA GLN A 31 -21.48 -11.43 -9.45
C GLN A 31 -20.15 -11.64 -10.18
N GLY A 32 -19.34 -12.61 -9.76
CA GLY A 32 -18.21 -13.08 -10.56
C GLY A 32 -16.93 -12.23 -10.54
N GLU A 33 -16.84 -11.16 -9.75
CA GLU A 33 -15.62 -10.34 -9.59
C GLU A 33 -14.52 -11.01 -8.72
N TYR A 34 -14.35 -12.34 -8.81
CA TYR A 34 -13.38 -13.10 -8.00
C TYR A 34 -11.95 -12.59 -8.16
N PHE A 35 -11.60 -12.12 -9.36
CA PHE A 35 -10.29 -11.56 -9.64
C PHE A 35 -10.03 -10.25 -8.91
N LEU A 36 -11.02 -9.34 -8.84
CA LEU A 36 -10.90 -8.07 -8.11
C LEU A 36 -10.87 -8.28 -6.60
N ALA A 37 -11.63 -9.25 -6.09
CA ALA A 37 -11.56 -9.68 -4.70
C ALA A 37 -10.16 -10.21 -4.35
N PHE A 38 -9.60 -11.07 -5.20
CA PHE A 38 -8.24 -11.60 -5.03
C PHE A 38 -7.18 -10.48 -5.06
N LEU A 39 -7.25 -9.56 -6.02
CA LEU A 39 -6.34 -8.40 -6.09
C LEU A 39 -6.43 -7.55 -4.82
N SER A 40 -7.65 -7.30 -4.33
CA SER A 40 -7.86 -6.53 -3.10
C SER A 40 -7.27 -7.23 -1.88
N ALA A 41 -7.48 -8.54 -1.75
CA ALA A 41 -6.89 -9.35 -0.68
C ALA A 41 -5.34 -9.38 -0.76
N ALA A 42 -4.77 -9.52 -1.96
CA ALA A 42 -3.33 -9.48 -2.18
C ALA A 42 -2.72 -8.12 -1.81
N MET A 43 -3.41 -7.01 -2.14
CA MET A 43 -3.01 -5.66 -1.73
C MET A 43 -3.04 -5.48 -0.22
N ILE A 44 -4.09 -5.98 0.46
CA ILE A 44 -4.17 -5.97 1.93
C ILE A 44 -3.00 -6.76 2.54
N GLY A 45 -2.74 -7.97 2.03
CA GLY A 45 -1.62 -8.80 2.50
C GLY A 45 -0.27 -8.12 2.32
N GLY A 46 -0.03 -7.48 1.17
CA GLY A 46 1.20 -6.73 0.92
C GLY A 46 1.35 -5.51 1.84
N LEU A 47 0.27 -4.75 2.08
CA LEU A 47 0.29 -3.62 3.04
C LEU A 47 0.53 -4.09 4.47
N PHE A 48 -0.05 -5.23 4.86
CA PHE A 48 0.17 -5.84 6.16
C PHE A 48 1.64 -6.27 6.35
N LEU A 49 2.24 -6.89 5.33
CA LEU A 49 3.67 -7.23 5.35
C LEU A 49 4.54 -5.96 5.43
N CYS A 50 4.19 -4.89 4.71
CA CYS A 50 4.84 -3.58 4.85
C CYS A 50 4.76 -3.06 6.29
N GLN A 51 3.59 -3.14 6.93
CA GLN A 51 3.37 -2.75 8.32
C GLN A 51 4.31 -3.50 9.26
N MET A 52 4.34 -4.84 9.15
CA MET A 52 5.17 -5.73 9.98
C MET A 52 6.65 -5.42 9.80
N VAL A 53 7.11 -5.24 8.56
CA VAL A 53 8.50 -4.91 8.26
C VAL A 53 8.92 -3.56 8.85
N ILE A 54 8.06 -2.54 8.75
CA ILE A 54 8.32 -1.22 9.35
C ILE A 54 8.39 -1.32 10.88
N MET A 55 7.54 -2.14 11.51
CA MET A 55 7.55 -2.33 12.96
C MET A 55 8.77 -3.11 13.46
N TYR A 56 9.29 -4.07 12.67
CA TYR A 56 10.42 -4.91 13.07
C TYR A 56 11.79 -4.21 12.99
N ARG A 57 11.91 -3.11 12.23
CA ARG A 57 13.10 -2.23 12.19
C ARG A 57 14.43 -2.94 11.81
N GLY A 58 14.40 -3.94 10.93
CA GLY A 58 15.61 -4.66 10.52
C GLY A 58 16.24 -4.09 9.24
N GLN A 59 17.54 -3.76 9.25
CA GLN A 59 18.25 -3.31 8.04
C GLN A 59 18.15 -4.30 6.87
N LYS A 60 18.15 -5.61 7.13
CA LYS A 60 17.93 -6.64 6.09
C LYS A 60 16.53 -6.56 5.47
N LEU A 61 15.53 -6.14 6.25
CA LEU A 61 14.13 -6.04 5.80
C LEU A 61 13.85 -4.75 5.01
N TRP A 62 14.79 -3.80 5.00
CA TRP A 62 14.70 -2.60 4.17
C TRP A 62 14.56 -2.92 2.68
N ASN A 63 15.42 -3.81 2.18
CA ASN A 63 15.38 -4.22 0.78
C ASN A 63 14.12 -5.03 0.48
N THR A 64 13.69 -5.86 1.44
CA THR A 64 12.41 -6.58 1.38
C THR A 64 11.23 -5.61 1.28
N LEU A 65 11.21 -4.53 2.05
CA LEU A 65 10.16 -3.51 2.01
C LEU A 65 10.06 -2.86 0.62
N ARG A 66 11.20 -2.53 0.00
CA ARG A 66 11.23 -2.00 -1.37
C ARG A 66 10.67 -3.01 -2.37
N GLY A 67 10.99 -4.30 -2.21
CA GLY A 67 10.44 -5.38 -3.03
C GLY A 67 8.92 -5.49 -2.88
N ILE A 68 8.40 -5.48 -1.65
CA ILE A 68 6.95 -5.54 -1.38
C ILE A 68 6.25 -4.33 -1.99
N LEU A 69 6.80 -3.11 -1.87
CA LEU A 69 6.22 -1.92 -2.48
C LEU A 69 6.16 -1.99 -4.00
N TYR A 70 7.15 -2.63 -4.64
CA TYR A 70 7.12 -2.82 -6.09
C TYR A 70 6.01 -3.79 -6.51
N VAL A 71 5.87 -4.91 -5.80
CA VAL A 71 4.78 -5.87 -6.02
C VAL A 71 3.41 -5.20 -5.80
N LEU A 72 3.27 -4.42 -4.72
CA LEU A 72 2.05 -3.64 -4.47
C LEU A 72 1.76 -2.65 -5.60
N ALA A 73 2.76 -1.93 -6.10
CA ALA A 73 2.56 -1.00 -7.21
C ALA A 73 2.08 -1.70 -8.48
N LEU A 74 2.62 -2.89 -8.78
CA LEU A 74 2.15 -3.73 -9.89
C LEU A 74 0.71 -4.22 -9.68
N LEU A 75 0.35 -4.65 -8.46
CA LEU A 75 -1.01 -5.06 -8.13
C LEU A 75 -2.01 -3.90 -8.27
N VAL A 76 -1.63 -2.70 -7.85
CA VAL A 76 -2.46 -1.49 -7.99
C VAL A 76 -2.61 -1.10 -9.47
N ALA A 77 -1.55 -1.19 -10.26
CA ALA A 77 -1.62 -0.95 -11.70
C ALA A 77 -2.55 -1.96 -12.40
N LEU A 78 -2.46 -3.23 -12.03
CA LEU A 78 -3.34 -4.27 -12.54
C LEU A 78 -4.80 -4.03 -12.13
N TYR A 79 -5.04 -3.68 -10.86
CA TYR A 79 -6.38 -3.32 -10.36
C TYR A 79 -6.96 -2.12 -11.11
N PHE A 80 -6.14 -1.10 -11.41
CA PHE A 80 -6.54 0.05 -12.22
C PHE A 80 -6.95 -0.37 -13.63
N VAL A 81 -6.13 -1.17 -14.32
CA VAL A 81 -6.42 -1.64 -15.68
C VAL A 81 -7.73 -2.44 -15.74
N VAL A 82 -7.96 -3.32 -14.76
CA VAL A 82 -9.23 -4.09 -14.69
C VAL A 82 -10.41 -3.16 -14.41
N SER A 83 -10.22 -2.14 -13.57
CA SER A 83 -11.28 -1.20 -13.21
C SER A 83 -11.63 -0.22 -14.35
N LEU A 84 -10.76 -0.01 -15.33
CA LEU A 84 -11.02 0.88 -16.48
C LEU A 84 -12.26 0.46 -17.27
N ALA A 85 -12.59 -0.83 -17.31
CA ALA A 85 -13.81 -1.32 -17.96
C ALA A 85 -15.09 -0.71 -17.36
N ALA A 86 -15.06 -0.31 -16.09
CA ALA A 86 -16.17 0.29 -15.38
C ALA A 86 -16.09 1.84 -15.30
N LEU A 87 -15.11 2.48 -15.96
CA LEU A 87 -14.78 3.90 -15.78
C LEU A 87 -15.96 4.85 -16.00
N PHE A 88 -16.85 4.53 -16.95
CA PHE A 88 -18.01 5.36 -17.28
C PHE A 88 -19.14 5.33 -16.23
N SER A 89 -19.05 4.43 -15.24
CA SER A 89 -19.94 4.43 -14.08
C SER A 89 -19.36 5.29 -12.95
N ILE A 90 -20.20 5.94 -12.16
CA ILE A 90 -19.75 6.74 -10.99
C ILE A 90 -18.92 5.87 -10.03
N ILE A 91 -19.35 4.63 -9.79
CA ILE A 91 -18.66 3.69 -8.91
C ILE A 91 -17.31 3.28 -9.50
N GLY A 92 -17.24 2.96 -10.80
CA GLY A 92 -15.99 2.60 -11.46
C GLY A 92 -15.02 3.77 -11.59
N PHE A 93 -15.50 5.00 -11.76
CA PHE A 93 -14.68 6.21 -11.68
C PHE A 93 -14.01 6.35 -10.30
N ILE A 94 -14.77 6.18 -9.22
CA ILE A 94 -14.23 6.20 -7.84
C ILE A 94 -13.20 5.08 -7.63
N LYS A 95 -13.46 3.86 -8.14
CA LYS A 95 -12.49 2.75 -8.09
C LYS A 95 -11.20 3.08 -8.84
N CYS A 96 -11.29 3.64 -10.05
CA CYS A 96 -10.12 4.02 -10.84
C CYS A 96 -9.32 5.16 -10.19
N PHE A 97 -9.99 6.19 -9.69
CA PHE A 97 -9.34 7.33 -9.06
C PHE A 97 -8.65 6.95 -7.74
N SER A 98 -9.30 6.10 -6.93
CA SER A 98 -8.70 5.59 -5.70
C SER A 98 -7.47 4.71 -5.97
N ALA A 99 -7.49 3.88 -7.02
CA ALA A 99 -6.32 3.12 -7.46
C ALA A 99 -5.17 4.05 -7.90
N LEU A 100 -5.47 5.13 -8.60
CA LEU A 100 -4.49 6.14 -9.01
C LEU A 100 -3.83 6.83 -7.79
N LEU A 101 -4.64 7.25 -6.81
CA LEU A 101 -4.15 7.82 -5.56
C LEU A 101 -3.25 6.85 -4.80
N LEU A 102 -3.64 5.57 -4.74
CA LEU A 102 -2.85 4.52 -4.11
C LEU A 102 -1.52 4.29 -4.85
N ALA A 103 -1.51 4.36 -6.18
CA ALA A 103 -0.28 4.27 -6.97
C ALA A 103 0.67 5.44 -6.65
N PHE A 104 0.17 6.69 -6.60
CA PHE A 104 0.99 7.85 -6.21
C PHE A 104 1.52 7.72 -4.79
N TYR A 105 0.71 7.21 -3.86
CA TYR A 105 1.15 6.92 -2.50
C TYR A 105 2.31 5.92 -2.47
N LEU A 106 2.21 4.79 -3.18
CA LEU A 106 3.25 3.77 -3.20
C LEU A 106 4.56 4.27 -3.82
N ILE A 107 4.48 5.08 -4.89
CA ILE A 107 5.63 5.72 -5.51
C ILE A 107 6.28 6.72 -4.53
N GLY A 108 5.47 7.57 -3.90
CA GLY A 108 5.91 8.53 -2.90
C GLY A 108 6.55 7.84 -1.70
N LEU A 109 5.96 6.75 -1.22
CA LEU A 109 6.47 5.94 -0.12
C LEU A 109 7.82 5.32 -0.47
N ARG A 110 7.98 4.78 -1.68
CA ARG A 110 9.28 4.28 -2.15
C ARG A 110 10.36 5.37 -2.16
N GLY A 111 10.02 6.57 -2.65
CA GLY A 111 10.92 7.73 -2.60
C GLY A 111 11.25 8.12 -1.16
N TYR A 112 10.26 8.06 -0.28
CA TYR A 112 10.39 8.39 1.13
C TYR A 112 11.26 7.39 1.91
N LEU A 113 11.23 6.10 1.54
CA LEU A 113 12.17 5.11 2.04
C LEU A 113 13.61 5.55 1.76
N ASN A 114 13.92 6.20 0.64
CA ASN A 114 15.29 6.65 0.36
C ASN A 114 15.73 7.88 1.18
N SER A 115 14.87 8.46 2.01
CA SER A 115 15.23 9.59 2.86
C SER A 115 16.17 9.17 4.00
N LYS A 116 17.13 10.04 4.35
CA LYS A 116 18.12 9.79 5.41
C LYS A 116 17.47 9.48 6.77
N GLY A 117 16.33 10.11 7.06
CA GLY A 117 15.58 9.89 8.31
C GLY A 117 14.89 8.53 8.41
N PHE A 118 14.43 7.97 7.28
CA PHE A 118 13.89 6.61 7.27
C PHE A 118 15.03 5.59 7.31
N LEU A 119 16.15 5.86 6.63
CA LEU A 119 17.36 5.00 6.63
C LEU A 119 17.90 4.80 8.03
N GLY A 120 18.11 5.90 8.76
CA GLY A 120 18.57 5.84 10.16
C GLY A 120 17.62 5.04 11.07
N TYR A 121 16.31 5.04 10.78
CA TYR A 121 15.34 4.28 11.58
C TYR A 121 15.49 2.76 11.47
N PHE A 122 15.94 2.25 10.32
CA PHE A 122 16.16 0.82 10.05
C PHE A 122 17.59 0.36 10.28
N THR A 123 18.59 1.24 10.10
CA THR A 123 20.00 0.90 10.32
C THR A 123 20.42 1.10 11.79
N GLY A 124 19.55 1.66 12.64
CA GLY A 124 19.90 1.98 14.02
C GLY A 124 20.91 3.11 14.17
N LEU A 125 21.30 3.75 13.05
CA LEU A 125 22.03 5.01 13.06
C LEU A 125 21.04 6.08 13.49
N GLU A 126 20.94 6.31 14.80
CA GLU A 126 20.30 7.50 15.33
C GLU A 126 20.83 8.70 14.55
N SER A 127 19.92 9.45 13.93
CA SER A 127 20.24 10.84 13.59
C SER A 127 20.76 11.47 14.88
N PRO A 128 21.97 12.07 14.91
CA PRO A 128 22.31 12.93 16.01
C PRO A 128 21.18 13.96 16.11
N THR A 129 20.68 14.09 17.33
CA THR A 129 19.72 15.09 17.78
C THR A 129 19.86 16.41 17.05
N LYS A 130 18.72 16.95 16.61
CA LYS A 130 18.35 18.37 16.71
C LYS A 130 16.86 18.52 16.44
#